data_AF-A0A136KK59-F1
#
_entry.id   AF-A0A136KK59-F1
#
_cell.length_a   1.000
_cell.length_b   1.000
_cell.length_c   1.000
_cell.angle_alpha   90.00
_cell.angle_beta   90.00
_cell.angle_gamma   90.00
#
_symmetry.space_group_name_H-M   'P 1'
#
loop_
_entity.id
_entity.type
_entity.pdbx_description
1 polymer ?
#
loop_
_entity_poly.entity_id
_entity_poly.type
_entity_poly.pdbx_seq_one_letter_code
_entity_poly.pdbx_strand_id
1 'polypeptide(L)'
;MFFFGKKKQGTNKPAPHPAADVLSKGMVTVKDLVAPSFVEVDFNHIKIDEKYYRTLFVVSYPRYVSANWLAPLISFDHPVYLSMFIYPTESVHVLKDLRRKNCRNGSNNRR
;
A
#
# COMPACT_ATOMS: atom_id res chain seq x y z
N MET A 1 27.19 -27.00 -67.93
CA MET A 1 28.41 -26.68 -67.12
C MET A 1 27.90 -26.30 -65.73
N PHE A 2 27.74 -27.24 -64.76
CA PHE A 2 28.75 -27.78 -63.80
C PHE A 2 29.42 -26.66 -62.97
N PHE A 3 29.49 -26.57 -61.62
CA PHE A 3 29.31 -27.40 -60.40
C PHE A 3 28.99 -26.44 -59.21
N PHE A 4 28.08 -26.69 -58.25
CA PHE A 4 28.13 -27.46 -56.97
C PHE A 4 28.97 -26.88 -55.80
N GLY A 5 28.36 -26.70 -54.61
CA GLY A 5 29.07 -26.45 -53.33
C GLY A 5 28.17 -26.05 -52.14
N LYS A 6 28.17 -26.87 -51.08
CA LYS A 6 27.19 -26.97 -49.96
C LYS A 6 27.77 -26.44 -48.63
N LYS A 7 26.93 -25.97 -47.67
CA LYS A 7 26.88 -26.33 -46.21
C LYS A 7 25.93 -25.38 -45.42
N LYS A 8 24.87 -25.89 -44.76
CA LYS A 8 24.74 -26.35 -43.34
C LYS A 8 24.86 -25.20 -42.30
N GLN A 9 24.12 -25.12 -41.19
CA GLN A 9 22.97 -25.76 -40.54
C GLN A 9 22.80 -24.95 -39.23
N GLY A 10 21.57 -24.80 -38.70
CA GLY A 10 21.36 -24.71 -37.25
C GLY A 10 20.72 -23.44 -36.72
N THR A 11 19.40 -23.47 -36.55
CA THR A 11 18.78 -23.15 -35.26
C THR A 11 17.57 -24.08 -35.12
N ASN A 12 17.77 -25.20 -34.44
CA ASN A 12 16.66 -25.97 -33.87
C ASN A 12 15.86 -25.00 -32.99
N LYS A 13 14.63 -24.67 -33.38
CA LYS A 13 13.60 -24.36 -32.39
C LYS A 13 13.21 -25.71 -31.80
N PRO A 14 13.53 -26.04 -30.54
CA PRO A 14 12.89 -27.18 -29.91
C PRO A 14 11.39 -26.88 -29.85
N ALA A 15 10.58 -27.90 -30.10
CA ALA A 15 9.14 -27.86 -29.93
C ALA A 15 8.76 -27.29 -28.54
N PRO A 16 7.61 -26.63 -28.39
CA PRO A 16 7.12 -26.20 -27.08
C PRO A 16 6.85 -27.47 -26.25
N HIS A 17 7.83 -27.88 -25.46
CA HIS A 17 7.66 -28.88 -24.43
C HIS A 17 7.09 -28.15 -23.21
N PRO A 18 5.77 -28.24 -22.94
CA PRO A 18 5.16 -27.59 -21.79
C PRO A 18 5.90 -27.93 -20.49
N ALA A 19 6.48 -29.15 -20.42
CA ALA A 19 7.30 -29.64 -19.30
C ALA A 19 8.48 -28.73 -18.93
N ALA A 20 9.20 -28.15 -19.89
CA ALA A 20 10.35 -27.30 -19.62
C ALA A 20 9.94 -25.94 -19.03
N ASP A 21 8.79 -25.41 -19.48
CA ASP A 21 8.20 -24.18 -18.95
C ASP A 21 7.57 -24.38 -17.56
N VAL A 22 7.06 -25.58 -17.23
CA VAL A 22 6.56 -25.86 -15.86
C VAL A 22 7.72 -26.04 -14.87
N LEU A 23 8.81 -26.69 -15.30
CA LEU A 23 10.01 -26.88 -14.47
C LEU A 23 10.74 -25.57 -14.19
N SER A 24 10.85 -24.69 -15.19
CA SER A 24 11.47 -23.37 -15.00
C SER A 24 10.64 -22.43 -14.11
N LYS A 25 9.32 -22.64 -14.02
CA LYS A 25 8.46 -21.99 -13.02
C LYS A 25 8.59 -22.57 -11.60
N GLY A 26 9.08 -23.80 -11.46
CA GLY A 26 9.30 -24.48 -10.17
C GLY A 26 10.69 -24.24 -9.57
N MET A 27 11.58 -23.54 -10.27
CA MET A 27 12.86 -23.10 -9.70
C MET A 27 12.64 -21.91 -8.77
N VAL A 28 13.30 -21.93 -7.61
CA VAL A 28 13.24 -20.83 -6.63
C VAL A 28 13.68 -19.54 -7.31
N THR A 29 12.72 -18.65 -7.53
CA THR A 29 12.99 -17.35 -8.13
C THR A 29 13.51 -16.39 -7.06
N VAL A 30 14.32 -15.40 -7.45
CA VAL A 30 14.82 -14.37 -6.51
C VAL A 30 13.67 -13.68 -5.75
N LYS A 31 12.47 -13.61 -6.37
CA LYS A 31 11.26 -13.05 -5.74
C LYS A 31 10.78 -13.87 -4.55
N ASP A 32 10.94 -15.19 -4.61
CA ASP A 32 10.53 -16.12 -3.56
C ASP A 32 11.48 -16.05 -2.35
N LEU A 33 12.77 -15.76 -2.59
CA LEU A 33 13.76 -15.55 -1.52
C LEU A 33 13.53 -14.27 -0.71
N VAL A 34 12.98 -13.22 -1.36
CA VAL A 34 12.69 -11.92 -0.71
C VAL A 34 11.28 -11.90 -0.14
N ALA A 35 10.47 -12.92 -0.39
CA ALA A 35 9.12 -12.99 0.15
C ALA A 35 9.17 -13.16 1.68
N PRO A 36 8.32 -12.42 2.42
CA PRO A 36 8.15 -12.63 3.85
C PRO A 36 7.55 -14.01 4.13
N SER A 37 7.89 -14.61 5.27
CA SER A 37 7.42 -15.95 5.66
C SER A 37 5.91 -16.01 5.90
N PHE A 38 5.29 -14.91 6.33
CA PHE A 38 3.85 -14.84 6.62
C PHE A 38 3.31 -13.42 6.42
N VAL A 39 2.18 -13.32 5.71
CA VAL A 39 1.45 -12.06 5.50
C VAL A 39 -0.04 -12.32 5.71
N GLU A 40 -0.64 -11.57 6.63
CA GLU A 40 -2.08 -11.55 6.86
C GLU A 40 -2.62 -10.18 6.44
N VAL A 41 -3.64 -10.20 5.58
CA VAL A 41 -4.23 -9.00 4.97
C VAL A 41 -5.68 -8.89 5.43
N ASP A 42 -5.91 -7.96 6.36
CA ASP A 42 -7.24 -7.53 6.74
C ASP A 42 -7.52 -6.13 6.20
N PHE A 43 -8.79 -5.75 6.14
CA PHE A 43 -9.18 -4.39 5.72
C PHE A 43 -8.64 -3.29 6.65
N ASN A 44 -8.39 -3.63 7.91
CA ASN A 44 -8.03 -2.66 8.93
C ASN A 44 -6.52 -2.59 9.21
N HIS A 45 -5.79 -3.65 8.87
CA HIS A 45 -4.36 -3.74 9.08
C HIS A 45 -3.73 -4.81 8.18
N ILE A 46 -2.46 -4.63 7.88
CA ILE A 46 -1.64 -5.64 7.24
C ILE A 46 -0.64 -6.11 8.30
N LYS A 47 -0.60 -7.41 8.58
CA LYS A 47 0.38 -8.01 9.47
C LYS A 47 1.44 -8.72 8.62
N ILE A 48 2.70 -8.32 8.79
CA ILE A 48 3.85 -8.99 8.18
C ILE A 48 4.73 -9.45 9.34
N ASP A 49 4.89 -10.76 9.49
CA ASP A 49 5.57 -11.35 10.64
C ASP A 49 4.94 -10.85 11.96
N GLU A 50 5.68 -10.25 12.90
CA GLU A 50 5.13 -9.66 14.13
C GLU A 50 4.84 -8.15 14.04
N LYS A 51 4.92 -7.56 12.83
CA LYS A 51 4.70 -6.10 12.63
C LYS A 51 3.32 -5.82 12.06
N TYR A 52 2.63 -4.86 12.68
CA TYR A 52 1.32 -4.37 12.26
C TYR A 52 1.47 -3.05 11.50
N TYR A 53 0.91 -3.01 10.29
CA TYR A 53 0.86 -1.81 9.44
C TYR A 53 -0.59 -1.36 9.29
N ARG A 54 -0.86 -0.08 9.56
CA ARG A 54 -2.17 0.55 9.35
C ARG A 54 -1.99 1.91 8.69
N THR A 55 -2.76 2.17 7.64
CA THR A 55 -2.83 3.48 7.00
C THR A 55 -3.86 4.35 7.71
N LEU A 56 -3.46 5.55 8.14
CA LEU A 56 -4.35 6.52 8.76
C LEU A 56 -4.65 7.64 7.75
N PHE A 57 -5.93 7.98 7.61
CA PHE A 57 -6.37 9.10 6.78
C PHE A 57 -6.67 10.31 7.67
N VAL A 58 -6.10 11.47 7.34
CA VAL A 58 -6.33 12.73 8.05
C VAL A 58 -7.28 13.61 7.24
N VAL A 59 -8.40 14.00 7.85
CA VAL A 59 -9.48 14.76 7.20
C VAL A 59 -9.52 16.18 7.77
N SER A 60 -8.49 16.98 7.54
CA SER A 60 -8.46 18.39 7.99
C SER A 60 -7.34 19.23 7.35
N TYR A 61 -7.09 19.05 6.04
CA TYR A 61 -6.12 19.91 5.36
C TYR A 61 -6.65 21.36 5.25
N PRO A 62 -5.80 22.39 5.50
CA PRO A 62 -6.21 23.78 5.37
C PRO A 62 -6.73 24.09 3.96
N ARG A 63 -7.75 24.96 3.85
CA ARG A 63 -8.32 25.38 2.56
C ARG A 63 -7.28 26.02 1.63
N TYR A 64 -6.26 26.65 2.20
CA TYR A 64 -5.15 27.26 1.45
C TYR A 64 -3.85 26.63 1.93
N VAL A 65 -3.08 26.06 1.01
CA VAL A 65 -1.79 25.42 1.29
C VAL A 65 -0.73 25.97 0.34
N SER A 66 0.39 26.40 0.91
CA SER A 66 1.56 26.80 0.12
C SER A 66 2.26 25.56 -0.43
N ALA A 67 3.09 25.71 -1.46
CA ALA A 67 3.99 24.64 -1.87
C ALA A 67 4.85 24.18 -0.65
N ASN A 68 5.17 22.88 -0.61
CA ASN A 68 6.04 22.28 0.41
C ASN A 68 5.51 22.25 1.87
N TRP A 69 4.21 22.49 2.10
CA TRP A 69 3.63 22.51 3.44
C TRP A 69 3.73 21.18 4.21
N LEU A 70 3.81 20.05 3.50
CA LEU A 70 3.90 18.70 4.10
C LEU A 70 5.35 18.21 4.28
N ALA A 71 6.34 18.99 3.83
CA ALA A 71 7.75 18.62 3.92
C ALA A 71 8.22 18.23 5.33
N PRO A 72 7.82 18.91 6.43
CA PRO A 72 8.26 18.52 7.77
C PRO A 72 7.84 17.11 8.18
N LEU A 73 6.72 16.62 7.63
CA LEU A 73 6.17 15.31 7.99
C LEU A 73 6.79 14.18 7.16
N ILE A 74 7.15 14.43 5.89
CA ILE A 74 7.84 13.44 5.04
C ILE A 74 9.34 13.37 5.30
N SER A 75 9.96 14.48 5.69
CA SER A 75 11.40 14.56 5.96
C SER A 75 11.75 14.18 7.40
N PHE A 76 10.79 13.68 8.17
CA PHE A 76 11.02 13.28 9.55
C PHE A 76 11.65 11.88 9.60
N ASP A 77 12.97 11.83 9.90
CA ASP A 77 13.78 10.60 9.93
C ASP A 77 13.93 10.01 11.35
N HIS A 78 12.97 10.30 12.24
CA HIS A 78 13.00 9.82 13.62
C HIS A 78 11.78 8.96 13.94
N PRO A 79 11.92 7.97 14.84
CA PRO A 79 10.77 7.18 15.29
C PRO A 79 9.84 8.06 16.13
N VAL A 80 8.56 8.09 15.77
CA VAL A 80 7.50 8.68 16.60
C VAL A 80 6.90 7.58 17.47
N TYR A 81 6.97 7.74 18.79
CA TYR A 81 6.22 6.90 19.72
C TYR A 81 4.85 7.52 19.97
N LEU A 82 3.80 6.86 19.47
CA LEU A 82 2.41 7.30 19.66
C LEU A 82 1.72 6.43 20.72
N SER A 83 1.27 7.06 21.81
CA SER A 83 0.38 6.43 22.79
C SER A 83 -1.00 7.08 22.72
N MET A 84 -2.02 6.32 22.30
CA MET A 84 -3.41 6.77 22.31
C MET A 84 -4.14 6.20 23.53
N PHE A 85 -4.73 7.08 24.34
CA PHE A 85 -5.62 6.72 25.44
C PHE A 85 -7.07 7.01 25.03
N ILE A 86 -7.86 5.96 24.84
CA ILE A 86 -9.28 6.09 24.49
C ILE A 86 -10.09 5.90 25.78
N TYR A 87 -10.65 6.99 26.30
CA TYR A 87 -11.57 6.93 27.43
C TYR A 87 -13.01 6.83 26.92
N PRO A 88 -13.77 5.81 27.37
CA PRO A 88 -15.17 5.71 27.01
C PRO A 88 -15.92 6.90 27.64
N THR A 89 -16.63 7.63 26.81
CA THR A 89 -17.56 8.68 27.23
C THR A 89 -18.95 8.33 26.72
N GLU A 90 -19.98 8.66 27.49
CA GLU A 90 -21.35 8.36 27.11
C GLU A 90 -21.72 9.06 25.79
N SER A 91 -22.21 8.29 24.82
CA SER A 91 -22.59 8.79 23.49
C SER A 91 -23.66 9.88 23.54
N VAL A 92 -24.51 9.88 24.57
CA VAL A 92 -25.56 10.90 24.80
C VAL A 92 -24.96 12.30 24.93
N HIS A 93 -23.84 12.43 25.63
CA HIS A 93 -23.17 13.72 25.85
C HIS A 93 -22.56 14.25 24.54
N VAL A 94 -21.87 13.37 23.78
CA VAL A 94 -21.27 13.71 22.48
C VAL A 94 -22.33 14.14 21.46
N LEU A 95 -23.45 13.41 21.38
CA LEU A 95 -24.56 13.75 20.47
C LEU A 95 -25.21 15.10 20.81
N LYS A 96 -25.35 15.41 22.10
CA LYS A 96 -25.89 16.70 22.56
C LYS A 96 -24.98 17.86 22.16
N ASP A 97 -23.67 17.69 22.30
CA ASP A 97 -22.68 18.71 21.93
C ASP A 97 -22.59 18.94 20.42
N LEU A 98 -22.65 17.86 19.62
CA LEU A 98 -22.67 17.96 18.16
C LEU A 98 -23.93 18.67 17.65
N ARG A 99 -25.11 18.31 18.17
CA ARG A 99 -26.37 19.01 17.82
C ARG A 99 -26.30 20.49 18.15
N ARG A 100 -25.78 20.83 19.32
CA ARG A 100 -25.62 22.24 19.76
C ARG A 100 -24.67 23.01 18.85
N LYS A 101 -23.52 22.43 18.46
CA LYS A 101 -22.56 23.06 17.53
C LYS A 101 -23.18 23.29 16.15
N ASN A 102 -23.87 22.31 15.58
CA ASN A 102 -24.51 22.42 14.27
C ASN A 102 -25.60 23.51 14.27
N CYS A 103 -26.42 23.57 15.32
CA CYS A 103 -27.45 24.60 15.47
C CYS A 103 -26.85 26.02 15.58
N ARG A 104 -25.81 26.20 16.39
CA ARG A 104 -25.10 27.49 16.53
C ARG A 104 -24.48 27.96 15.21
N ASN A 105 -23.93 27.04 14.43
CA ASN A 105 -23.30 27.41 13.16
C ASN A 105 -24.35 27.82 12.10
N GLY A 106 -25.52 27.15 12.11
CA GLY A 106 -26.64 27.51 11.24
C GLY A 106 -27.31 28.85 11.58
N SER A 107 -27.22 29.33 12.83
CA SER A 107 -27.72 30.66 13.20
C SER A 107 -26.73 31.78 12.89
N ASN A 108 -25.41 31.51 12.97
CA ASN A 108 -24.37 32.48 12.65
C ASN A 108 -24.25 32.75 11.14
N ASN A 109 -24.57 31.77 10.30
CA ASN A 109 -24.53 31.90 8.83
C ASN A 109 -25.78 32.58 8.22
N ARG A 110 -26.68 33.13 9.05
CA ARG A 110 -27.87 33.89 8.62
C ARG A 110 -27.81 35.38 9.00
N ARG A 111 -26.61 35.92 9.24
CA ARG A 111 -26.34 37.36 9.34
C ARG A 111 -25.25 37.74 8.36
#